data_AF-A0A8T4RLQ2-F1
#
_entry.id   AF-A0A8T4RLQ2-F1
#
_cell.length_a   1.000
_cell.length_b   1.000
_cell.length_c   1.000
_cell.angle_alpha   90.00
_cell.angle_beta   90.00
_cell.angle_gamma   90.00
#
_symmetry.space_group_name_H-M   'P 1'
#
loop_
_entity.id
_entity.type
_entity.pdbx_description
1 polymer ?
#
loop_
_entity_poly.entity_id
_entity_poly.type
_entity_poly.pdbx_seq_one_letter_code
_entity_poly.pdbx_strand_id
1 'polypeptide(L)'
;MKKRAITVAALILICVLILFSGCTAAKQPPLEDAQPSRTSSIGFIGCSNTRQTLQGYQFVDGQQLWEVKERNIHEYDGGAVVNWAKTSEKKYEELWKVFDNYLQQNPNTKSIWWQLCIRKEEAGMTYDDASYVLAALRQRIPGVTIYVSALPDFPEHICEITGTEGIQQAKELVEELDNKNEDVITGPIIGPLFPSDIDKEDESRCHPHVESAMKTGRQLKEFFESLNFSVDSTFQRESDSLNDKKDLENKDKTIAERHWERVFSKAFADIDCPAPRDPNSLPEGYYKGKMIDTHIHLQSLPDGEPGHPDEDYAGENLGIKKSINEWICMMNVEGTKQAWGFFPVWEPIVQESVDVVTMIMEKYPNRFIPFINTPAHDGNPTVIAEELEEMLQVEPRLFQGYGEIGLYSHDNVADLPPDSPRFTEIFPIIRKHNLVVYFHPGFGHKEPLERAASANRDIRFVFHGGNMYVISENQVGISHDEKILSDIEELLNNNPNIYYGVDELYGGDWLLEPGRSKENFLANFADYDILLEKDLSLWKGFIERHPNQVIWGTDRGVSATWDKDPDVALTLNNYTRAFIGKLDQAVQEKFAYKNAERLFSE
;
A
#
# COMPACT_ATOMS: atom_id res chain seq x y z
N MET A 1 6.19 17.85 -71.29
CA MET A 1 4.91 18.59 -71.29
C MET A 1 3.78 17.65 -70.89
N LYS A 2 3.05 18.00 -69.81
CA LYS A 2 1.64 17.67 -69.41
C LYS A 2 1.18 16.19 -69.54
N LYS A 3 0.92 15.48 -68.40
CA LYS A 3 -0.40 15.27 -67.73
C LYS A 3 -1.42 14.60 -68.69
N ARG A 4 -2.09 13.46 -68.42
CA ARG A 4 -2.82 13.00 -67.22
C ARG A 4 -3.41 11.59 -67.49
N ALA A 5 -3.59 10.80 -66.42
CA ALA A 5 -4.71 9.90 -66.07
C ALA A 5 -5.25 8.85 -67.06
N ILE A 6 -5.52 7.63 -66.56
CA ILE A 6 -6.87 7.05 -66.36
C ILE A 6 -6.75 5.61 -65.79
N THR A 7 -7.60 5.36 -64.79
CA THR A 7 -7.98 4.12 -64.09
C THR A 7 -8.39 2.95 -65.01
N VAL A 8 -8.27 1.69 -64.56
CA VAL A 8 -9.33 0.65 -64.62
C VAL A 8 -8.83 -0.62 -63.90
N ALA A 9 -9.67 -1.16 -63.02
CA ALA A 9 -9.54 -2.46 -62.37
C ALA A 9 -10.05 -3.59 -63.29
N ALA A 10 -9.45 -4.78 -63.21
CA ALA A 10 -10.10 -6.03 -63.63
C ALA A 10 -9.46 -7.24 -62.92
N LEU A 11 -10.26 -7.90 -62.08
CA LEU A 11 -10.08 -9.29 -61.65
C LEU A 11 -10.25 -10.22 -62.85
N ILE A 12 -9.33 -11.16 -63.07
CA ILE A 12 -9.64 -12.50 -63.62
C ILE A 12 -8.79 -13.53 -62.88
N LEU A 13 -9.50 -14.52 -62.34
CA LEU A 13 -9.05 -15.69 -61.61
C LEU A 13 -8.93 -16.89 -62.58
N ILE A 14 -8.10 -17.87 -62.22
CA ILE A 14 -8.26 -19.34 -62.39
C ILE A 14 -7.07 -20.09 -63.04
N CYS A 15 -6.37 -20.79 -62.13
CA CYS A 15 -5.87 -22.17 -62.13
C CYS A 15 -4.82 -22.68 -63.14
N VAL A 16 -3.73 -23.21 -62.58
CA VAL A 16 -3.27 -24.59 -62.85
C VAL A 16 -2.90 -25.28 -61.53
N LEU A 17 -3.51 -26.46 -61.32
CA LEU A 17 -3.25 -27.42 -60.24
C LEU A 17 -1.87 -28.06 -60.37
N ILE A 18 -1.20 -28.32 -59.23
CA ILE A 18 -0.37 -29.52 -59.06
C ILE A 18 -0.78 -30.19 -57.74
N LEU A 19 -1.26 -31.42 -57.87
CA LEU A 19 -1.54 -32.38 -56.80
C LEU A 19 -0.24 -32.87 -56.18
N PHE A 20 -0.18 -33.03 -54.86
CA PHE A 20 0.26 -34.29 -54.23
C PHE A 20 -0.24 -34.39 -52.78
N SER A 21 -0.54 -35.64 -52.43
CA SER A 21 -1.26 -36.15 -51.28
C SER A 21 -0.60 -35.89 -49.91
N GLY A 22 -1.46 -35.60 -48.93
CA GLY A 22 -1.53 -36.25 -47.62
C GLY A 22 -0.24 -36.49 -46.83
N CYS A 23 0.00 -35.62 -45.85
CA CYS A 23 0.41 -36.02 -44.51
C CYS A 23 -0.01 -34.93 -43.51
N THR A 24 -0.83 -35.31 -42.55
CA THR A 24 -1.31 -34.49 -41.44
C THR A 24 -0.16 -34.12 -40.51
N ALA A 25 0.21 -32.85 -40.49
CA ALA A 25 0.94 -32.23 -39.38
C ALA A 25 0.18 -30.96 -39.01
N ALA A 26 -0.73 -31.08 -38.05
CA ALA A 26 -1.34 -29.93 -37.41
C ALA A 26 -0.22 -29.13 -36.74
N LYS A 27 0.00 -27.89 -37.19
CA LYS A 27 0.74 -26.88 -36.45
C LYS A 27 0.01 -26.68 -35.12
N GLN A 28 0.61 -27.16 -34.02
CA GLN A 28 0.24 -26.67 -32.70
C GLN A 28 0.51 -25.16 -32.67
N PRO A 29 -0.44 -24.33 -32.22
CA PRO A 29 -0.11 -22.96 -31.83
C PRO A 29 0.85 -23.00 -30.63
N PRO A 30 1.65 -21.95 -30.40
CA PRO A 30 2.51 -21.87 -29.22
C PRO A 30 1.61 -22.00 -27.99
N LEU A 31 2.02 -22.85 -27.05
CA LEU A 31 1.49 -22.87 -25.69
C LEU A 31 1.88 -21.53 -25.06
N GLU A 32 1.00 -20.57 -25.24
CA GLU A 32 0.80 -19.46 -24.32
C GLU A 32 0.37 -20.10 -23.00
N ASP A 33 1.16 -19.92 -21.94
CA ASP A 33 0.71 -20.20 -20.58
C ASP A 33 -0.45 -19.24 -20.28
N ALA A 34 -1.65 -19.68 -20.65
CA ALA A 34 -2.89 -19.07 -20.21
C ALA A 34 -2.94 -19.26 -18.69
N GLN A 35 -2.58 -18.21 -17.94
CA GLN A 35 -2.98 -18.12 -16.55
C GLN A 35 -4.50 -18.35 -16.48
N PRO A 36 -4.99 -19.19 -15.57
CA PRO A 36 -6.42 -19.37 -15.41
C PRO A 36 -7.02 -18.01 -15.07
N SER A 37 -7.82 -17.48 -15.98
CA SER A 37 -8.77 -16.39 -15.69
C SER A 37 -9.55 -16.81 -14.45
N ARG A 38 -9.23 -16.22 -13.30
CA ARG A 38 -10.03 -16.36 -12.08
C ARG A 38 -11.29 -15.52 -12.31
N THR A 39 -12.25 -16.10 -13.02
CA THR A 39 -13.57 -15.49 -13.27
C THR A 39 -14.32 -15.35 -11.96
N SER A 40 -14.87 -14.16 -11.68
CA SER A 40 -15.80 -13.92 -10.56
C SER A 40 -16.93 -14.96 -10.54
N SER A 41 -16.97 -15.80 -9.51
CA SER A 41 -17.80 -17.01 -9.44
C SER A 41 -18.95 -16.91 -8.44
N ILE A 42 -19.01 -15.83 -7.66
CA ILE A 42 -19.99 -15.61 -6.60
C ILE A 42 -20.86 -14.41 -6.97
N GLY A 43 -22.17 -14.60 -7.08
CA GLY A 43 -23.09 -13.50 -7.30
C GLY A 43 -23.55 -12.83 -6.01
N PHE A 44 -24.29 -11.74 -6.13
CA PHE A 44 -24.81 -11.03 -4.97
C PHE A 44 -26.21 -10.46 -5.18
N ILE A 45 -26.96 -10.32 -4.08
CA ILE A 45 -28.21 -9.54 -4.01
C ILE A 45 -28.28 -8.80 -2.67
N GLY A 46 -29.00 -7.69 -2.64
CA GLY A 46 -29.17 -6.88 -1.42
C GLY A 46 -29.65 -5.47 -1.74
N CYS A 47 -29.21 -4.49 -0.95
CA CYS A 47 -29.58 -3.09 -1.09
C CYS A 47 -28.37 -2.17 -1.35
N SER A 48 -28.53 -0.85 -1.14
CA SER A 48 -27.47 0.16 -1.31
C SER A 48 -26.24 -0.11 -0.43
N ASN A 49 -26.43 -0.59 0.79
CA ASN A 49 -25.35 -1.00 1.69
C ASN A 49 -24.53 -2.19 1.14
N THR A 50 -25.21 -3.14 0.49
CA THR A 50 -24.58 -4.29 -0.18
C THR A 50 -23.71 -3.83 -1.33
N ARG A 51 -24.24 -2.89 -2.12
CA ARG A 51 -23.49 -2.26 -3.21
C ARG A 51 -22.24 -1.54 -2.68
N GLN A 52 -22.35 -0.73 -1.63
CA GLN A 52 -21.19 -0.02 -1.07
C GLN A 52 -20.15 -0.99 -0.51
N THR A 53 -20.59 -2.05 0.16
CA THR A 53 -19.70 -3.12 0.62
C THR A 53 -18.97 -3.78 -0.56
N LEU A 54 -19.64 -4.00 -1.69
CA LEU A 54 -19.02 -4.57 -2.90
C LEU A 54 -18.08 -3.61 -3.63
N GLN A 55 -18.38 -2.32 -3.63
CA GLN A 55 -17.45 -1.31 -4.12
C GLN A 55 -16.18 -1.31 -3.28
N GLY A 56 -16.33 -1.32 -1.96
CA GLY A 56 -15.21 -1.47 -1.04
C GLY A 56 -14.44 -2.76 -1.25
N TYR A 57 -15.13 -3.88 -1.47
CA TYR A 57 -14.54 -5.19 -1.79
C TYR A 57 -13.66 -5.12 -3.04
N GLN A 58 -14.11 -4.42 -4.08
CA GLN A 58 -13.31 -4.20 -5.30
C GLN A 58 -12.13 -3.26 -5.07
N PHE A 59 -12.29 -2.20 -4.25
CA PHE A 59 -11.20 -1.30 -3.88
C PHE A 59 -10.09 -1.97 -3.06
N VAL A 60 -10.36 -3.13 -2.45
CA VAL A 60 -9.38 -3.92 -1.71
C VAL A 60 -8.98 -5.21 -2.45
N ASP A 61 -9.07 -5.17 -3.78
CA ASP A 61 -8.67 -6.23 -4.71
C ASP A 61 -9.43 -7.56 -4.51
N GLY A 62 -10.68 -7.50 -4.09
CA GLY A 62 -11.57 -8.65 -4.08
C GLY A 62 -11.99 -9.05 -5.50
N GLN A 63 -11.82 -10.32 -5.87
CA GLN A 63 -12.02 -10.81 -7.25
C GLN A 63 -13.08 -11.92 -7.39
N GLN A 64 -13.54 -12.51 -6.28
CA GLN A 64 -14.42 -13.69 -6.30
C GLN A 64 -15.89 -13.34 -6.56
N LEU A 65 -16.35 -12.17 -6.10
CA LEU A 65 -17.73 -11.71 -6.31
C LEU A 65 -17.87 -10.98 -7.64
N TRP A 66 -19.08 -10.98 -8.21
CA TRP A 66 -19.40 -10.24 -9.44
C TRP A 66 -18.96 -8.77 -9.35
N GLU A 67 -18.36 -8.28 -10.42
CA GLU A 67 -17.90 -6.90 -10.54
C GLU A 67 -19.07 -5.91 -10.66
N VAL A 68 -19.02 -4.79 -9.94
CA VAL A 68 -20.01 -3.71 -9.99
C VAL A 68 -19.53 -2.71 -11.04
N LYS A 69 -20.22 -2.64 -12.18
CA LYS A 69 -19.78 -1.78 -13.29
C LYS A 69 -20.15 -0.32 -13.02
N GLU A 70 -19.21 0.60 -13.23
CA GLU A 70 -19.36 2.05 -12.99
C GLU A 70 -20.60 2.68 -13.64
N ARG A 71 -21.05 2.18 -14.80
CA ARG A 71 -22.22 2.71 -15.52
C ARG A 71 -23.56 2.45 -14.82
N ASN A 72 -23.54 1.65 -13.76
CA ASN A 72 -24.70 1.01 -13.16
C ASN A 72 -24.71 1.15 -11.62
N ILE A 73 -24.18 2.26 -11.12
CA ILE A 73 -23.90 2.52 -9.69
C ILE A 73 -25.14 2.57 -8.77
N HIS A 74 -26.37 2.41 -9.26
CA HIS A 74 -27.60 2.46 -8.46
C HIS A 74 -28.48 1.20 -8.58
N GLU A 75 -28.01 0.14 -9.24
CA GLU A 75 -28.88 -0.96 -9.69
C GLU A 75 -29.55 -1.78 -8.57
N TYR A 76 -28.98 -1.81 -7.36
CA TYR A 76 -29.59 -2.46 -6.18
C TYR A 76 -29.98 -1.47 -5.07
N ASP A 77 -30.03 -0.17 -5.36
CA ASP A 77 -30.45 0.81 -4.37
C ASP A 77 -31.90 0.57 -3.95
N GLY A 78 -32.09 0.33 -2.65
CA GLY A 78 -33.40 0.03 -2.07
C GLY A 78 -33.88 -1.43 -2.23
N GLY A 79 -33.03 -2.40 -2.58
CA GLY A 79 -33.40 -3.82 -2.63
C GLY A 79 -33.58 -4.49 -1.24
N ALA A 80 -34.63 -4.12 -0.51
CA ALA A 80 -34.99 -4.82 0.74
C ALA A 80 -35.58 -6.21 0.45
N VAL A 81 -35.63 -7.09 1.46
CA VAL A 81 -36.13 -8.48 1.31
C VAL A 81 -37.50 -8.52 0.62
N VAL A 82 -38.42 -7.63 1.02
CA VAL A 82 -39.76 -7.54 0.43
C VAL A 82 -39.74 -7.17 -1.07
N ASN A 83 -38.75 -6.38 -1.51
CA ASN A 83 -38.60 -5.96 -2.90
C ASN A 83 -38.12 -7.12 -3.77
N TRP A 84 -37.25 -7.98 -3.23
CA TRP A 84 -36.83 -9.20 -3.91
C TRP A 84 -37.93 -10.27 -3.94
N ALA A 85 -38.76 -10.34 -2.89
CA ALA A 85 -39.80 -11.36 -2.73
C ALA A 85 -41.06 -11.11 -3.59
N LYS A 86 -41.46 -9.83 -3.78
CA LYS A 86 -42.71 -9.47 -4.48
C LYS A 86 -42.47 -9.15 -5.95
N THR A 87 -42.70 -10.11 -6.83
CA THR A 87 -42.44 -10.00 -8.27
C THR A 87 -43.53 -9.27 -9.09
N SER A 88 -44.58 -8.74 -8.45
CA SER A 88 -45.78 -8.20 -9.15
C SER A 88 -45.78 -6.69 -9.39
N GLU A 89 -44.80 -5.93 -8.86
CA GLU A 89 -44.69 -4.49 -9.11
C GLU A 89 -43.51 -4.14 -10.03
N LYS A 90 -43.71 -3.16 -10.91
CA LYS A 90 -42.82 -2.83 -12.03
C LYS A 90 -41.38 -2.48 -11.62
N LYS A 91 -41.19 -1.82 -10.47
CA LYS A 91 -39.86 -1.46 -9.93
C LYS A 91 -39.05 -2.68 -9.46
N TYR A 92 -39.71 -3.81 -9.20
CA TYR A 92 -39.09 -5.00 -8.60
C TYR A 92 -38.74 -6.08 -9.63
N GLU A 93 -39.44 -6.10 -10.77
CA GLU A 93 -38.95 -6.81 -11.95
C GLU A 93 -37.58 -6.27 -12.40
N GLU A 94 -37.26 -5.01 -12.13
CA GLU A 94 -36.01 -4.38 -12.53
C GLU A 94 -34.81 -4.94 -11.74
N LEU A 95 -34.96 -5.22 -10.43
CA LEU A 95 -33.92 -5.86 -9.60
C LEU A 95 -33.54 -7.25 -10.14
N TRP A 96 -34.54 -8.06 -10.46
CA TRP A 96 -34.29 -9.39 -11.05
C TRP A 96 -33.75 -9.30 -12.48
N LYS A 97 -34.14 -8.30 -13.29
CA LYS A 97 -33.56 -8.07 -14.62
C LYS A 97 -32.07 -7.72 -14.54
N VAL A 98 -31.68 -6.91 -13.57
CA VAL A 98 -30.26 -6.60 -13.29
C VAL A 98 -29.53 -7.88 -12.88
N PHE A 99 -30.08 -8.64 -11.92
CA PHE A 99 -29.49 -9.91 -11.50
C PHE A 99 -29.30 -10.88 -12.68
N ASP A 100 -30.33 -11.03 -13.51
CA ASP A 100 -30.29 -11.89 -14.70
C ASP A 100 -29.21 -11.44 -15.71
N ASN A 101 -28.97 -10.13 -15.82
CA ASN A 101 -27.90 -9.58 -16.65
C ASN A 101 -26.50 -9.91 -16.09
N TYR A 102 -26.28 -9.78 -14.78
CA TYR A 102 -25.01 -10.19 -14.16
C TYR A 102 -24.80 -11.71 -14.25
N LEU A 103 -25.85 -12.50 -14.06
CA LEU A 103 -25.78 -13.96 -14.17
C LEU A 103 -25.45 -14.41 -15.60
N GLN A 104 -26.01 -13.75 -16.63
CA GLN A 104 -25.66 -14.02 -18.03
C GLN A 104 -24.18 -13.74 -18.34
N GLN A 105 -23.59 -12.73 -17.69
CA GLN A 105 -22.17 -12.39 -17.84
C GLN A 105 -21.26 -13.33 -17.04
N ASN A 106 -21.79 -14.00 -16.01
CA ASN A 106 -21.08 -14.91 -15.13
C ASN A 106 -21.76 -16.30 -15.08
N PRO A 107 -21.80 -17.04 -16.20
CA PRO A 107 -22.59 -18.28 -16.32
C PRO A 107 -22.10 -19.42 -15.41
N ASN A 108 -20.88 -19.30 -14.87
CA ASN A 108 -20.29 -20.29 -13.95
C ASN A 108 -20.67 -20.06 -12.48
N THR A 109 -21.57 -19.12 -12.19
CA THR A 109 -21.95 -18.80 -10.81
C THR A 109 -22.55 -20.02 -10.11
N LYS A 110 -22.00 -20.35 -8.93
CA LYS A 110 -22.48 -21.45 -8.06
C LYS A 110 -22.87 -21.01 -6.67
N SER A 111 -22.46 -19.81 -6.28
CA SER A 111 -22.74 -19.26 -4.96
C SER A 111 -23.32 -17.86 -5.08
N ILE A 112 -24.17 -17.49 -4.12
CA ILE A 112 -24.73 -16.15 -3.99
C ILE A 112 -24.46 -15.64 -2.57
N TRP A 113 -23.99 -14.40 -2.46
CA TRP A 113 -24.03 -13.65 -1.21
C TRP A 113 -25.28 -12.78 -1.16
N TRP A 114 -26.14 -12.99 -0.17
CA TRP A 114 -27.34 -12.20 0.06
C TRP A 114 -27.23 -11.44 1.38
N GLN A 115 -27.11 -10.12 1.29
CA GLN A 115 -27.18 -9.26 2.47
C GLN A 115 -28.62 -8.78 2.67
N LEU A 116 -29.23 -9.18 3.78
CA LEU A 116 -30.62 -8.90 4.13
C LEU A 116 -30.77 -7.45 4.59
N CYS A 117 -31.52 -6.67 3.82
CA CYS A 117 -31.96 -5.33 4.21
C CYS A 117 -33.46 -5.37 4.54
N ILE A 118 -33.82 -4.96 5.76
CA ILE A 118 -35.22 -4.86 6.23
C ILE A 118 -35.43 -3.43 6.72
N ARG A 119 -36.38 -2.71 6.12
CA ARG A 119 -36.68 -1.33 6.53
C ARG A 119 -37.53 -1.33 7.79
N LYS A 120 -37.47 -0.25 8.57
CA LYS A 120 -38.27 -0.14 9.81
C LYS A 120 -39.77 -0.20 9.54
N GLU A 121 -40.25 0.31 8.39
CA GLU A 121 -41.66 0.23 8.00
C GLU A 121 -42.09 -1.17 7.52
N GLU A 122 -41.12 -2.05 7.31
CA GLU A 122 -41.28 -3.43 6.87
C GLU A 122 -41.04 -4.42 8.03
N ALA A 123 -40.95 -3.90 9.26
CA ALA A 123 -40.86 -4.69 10.47
C ALA A 123 -42.01 -5.71 10.53
N GLY A 124 -41.67 -6.99 10.69
CA GLY A 124 -42.60 -8.10 10.55
C GLY A 124 -42.40 -8.97 9.31
N MET A 125 -41.31 -8.78 8.54
CA MET A 125 -40.86 -9.74 7.54
C MET A 125 -40.68 -11.15 8.09
N THR A 126 -41.19 -12.14 7.35
CA THR A 126 -41.19 -13.53 7.79
C THR A 126 -40.23 -14.37 6.96
N TYR A 127 -39.90 -15.56 7.48
CA TYR A 127 -39.27 -16.61 6.69
C TYR A 127 -39.99 -16.89 5.36
N ASP A 128 -41.33 -16.87 5.37
CA ASP A 128 -42.12 -17.14 4.16
C ASP A 128 -41.85 -16.09 3.07
N ASP A 129 -41.70 -14.81 3.45
CA ASP A 129 -41.34 -13.74 2.52
C ASP A 129 -39.95 -13.98 1.91
N ALA A 130 -38.95 -14.29 2.74
CA ALA A 130 -37.60 -14.60 2.28
C ALA A 130 -37.53 -15.88 1.43
N SER A 131 -38.42 -16.86 1.69
CA SER A 131 -38.48 -18.12 0.95
C SER A 131 -38.81 -17.93 -0.54
N TYR A 132 -39.56 -16.88 -0.89
CA TYR A 132 -39.82 -16.52 -2.29
C TYR A 132 -38.54 -16.09 -3.02
N VAL A 133 -37.64 -15.37 -2.33
CA VAL A 133 -36.33 -14.97 -2.87
C VAL A 133 -35.45 -16.20 -3.07
N LEU A 134 -35.39 -17.10 -2.08
CA LEU A 134 -34.65 -18.36 -2.20
C LEU A 134 -35.15 -19.20 -3.37
N ALA A 135 -36.47 -19.33 -3.54
CA ALA A 135 -37.06 -20.05 -4.67
C ALA A 135 -36.66 -19.42 -6.01
N ALA A 136 -36.65 -18.08 -6.10
CA ALA A 136 -36.24 -17.35 -7.28
C ALA A 136 -34.74 -17.53 -7.62
N LEU A 137 -33.86 -17.58 -6.61
CA LEU A 137 -32.43 -17.87 -6.78
C LEU A 137 -32.21 -19.31 -7.25
N ARG A 138 -32.84 -20.29 -6.60
CA ARG A 138 -32.77 -21.72 -6.95
C ARG A 138 -33.27 -22.01 -8.36
N GLN A 139 -34.28 -21.27 -8.81
CA GLN A 139 -34.79 -21.39 -10.18
C GLN A 139 -33.77 -20.92 -11.22
N ARG A 140 -33.01 -19.84 -10.92
CA ARG A 140 -32.03 -19.24 -11.82
C ARG A 140 -30.71 -19.98 -11.82
N ILE A 141 -30.30 -20.47 -10.65
CA ILE A 141 -29.04 -21.17 -10.44
C ILE A 141 -29.36 -22.50 -9.73
N PRO A 142 -29.64 -23.58 -10.49
CA PRO A 142 -29.89 -24.88 -9.89
C PRO A 142 -28.69 -25.37 -9.07
N GLY A 143 -28.94 -25.73 -7.81
CA GLY A 143 -27.90 -26.19 -6.87
C GLY A 143 -27.02 -25.07 -6.31
N VAL A 144 -27.52 -23.83 -6.26
CA VAL A 144 -26.82 -22.69 -5.68
C VAL A 144 -26.57 -22.85 -4.18
N THR A 145 -25.39 -22.44 -3.71
CA THR A 145 -25.12 -22.20 -2.28
C THR A 145 -25.36 -20.73 -1.95
N ILE A 146 -26.16 -20.43 -0.93
CA ILE A 146 -26.56 -19.06 -0.61
C ILE A 146 -26.00 -18.67 0.76
N TYR A 147 -25.08 -17.70 0.78
CA TYR A 147 -24.52 -17.12 2.00
C TYR A 147 -25.37 -15.93 2.42
N VAL A 148 -25.95 -15.94 3.62
CA VAL A 148 -26.87 -14.90 4.09
C VAL A 148 -26.26 -14.07 5.22
N SER A 149 -26.25 -12.75 5.06
CA SER A 149 -25.72 -11.80 6.07
C SER A 149 -26.79 -10.79 6.46
N ALA A 150 -26.76 -10.30 7.70
CA ALA A 150 -27.51 -9.11 8.08
C ALA A 150 -26.76 -7.84 7.61
N LEU A 151 -27.45 -6.70 7.65
CA LEU A 151 -26.79 -5.40 7.58
C LEU A 151 -25.88 -5.15 8.81
N PRO A 152 -24.94 -4.20 8.71
CA PRO A 152 -24.10 -3.81 9.83
C PRO A 152 -24.89 -3.39 11.07
N ASP A 153 -24.28 -3.67 12.22
CA ASP A 153 -24.68 -3.04 13.47
C ASP A 153 -24.24 -1.58 13.51
N PHE A 154 -25.05 -0.75 14.18
CA PHE A 154 -24.76 0.65 14.46
C PHE A 154 -24.80 0.85 15.99
N PRO A 155 -23.71 0.59 16.73
CA PRO A 155 -23.75 0.54 18.20
C PRO A 155 -24.02 1.90 18.86
N GLU A 156 -23.60 3.00 18.22
CA GLU A 156 -23.67 4.35 18.80
C GLU A 156 -24.67 5.27 18.08
N HIS A 157 -25.38 4.76 17.08
CA HIS A 157 -26.43 5.50 16.39
C HIS A 157 -27.45 4.58 15.73
N ILE A 158 -28.52 5.15 15.19
CA ILE A 158 -29.56 4.38 14.51
C ILE A 158 -29.49 4.72 13.02
N CYS A 159 -29.40 3.70 12.18
CA CYS A 159 -29.69 3.85 10.76
C CYS A 159 -31.18 4.12 10.60
N GLU A 160 -31.53 5.31 10.10
CA GLU A 160 -32.91 5.80 10.03
C GLU A 160 -33.78 4.99 9.05
N ILE A 161 -33.18 4.23 8.14
CA ILE A 161 -33.90 3.40 7.16
C ILE A 161 -34.36 2.07 7.79
N THR A 162 -33.49 1.39 8.52
CA THR A 162 -33.78 0.05 9.07
C THR A 162 -34.27 0.11 10.51
N GLY A 163 -33.89 1.15 11.25
CA GLY A 163 -34.06 1.17 12.69
C GLY A 163 -33.30 0.02 13.37
N THR A 164 -33.42 -0.06 14.69
CA THR A 164 -32.87 -1.18 15.47
C THR A 164 -33.64 -2.48 15.22
N GLU A 165 -34.97 -2.38 15.00
CA GLU A 165 -35.84 -3.54 14.79
C GLU A 165 -35.56 -4.24 13.46
N GLY A 166 -35.33 -3.51 12.37
CA GLY A 166 -35.02 -4.11 11.07
C GLY A 166 -33.69 -4.87 11.06
N ILE A 167 -32.68 -4.37 11.78
CA ILE A 167 -31.37 -5.05 11.91
C ILE A 167 -31.50 -6.31 12.76
N GLN A 168 -32.17 -6.21 13.90
CA GLN A 168 -32.39 -7.37 14.78
C GLN A 168 -33.20 -8.46 14.06
N GLN A 169 -34.25 -8.06 13.34
CA GLN A 169 -35.05 -8.98 12.54
C GLN A 169 -34.24 -9.61 11.40
N ALA A 170 -33.34 -8.87 10.76
CA ALA A 170 -32.48 -9.42 9.72
C ALA A 170 -31.52 -10.49 10.28
N LYS A 171 -30.98 -10.30 11.50
CA LYS A 171 -30.14 -11.30 12.18
C LYS A 171 -30.92 -12.57 12.52
N GLU A 172 -32.10 -12.42 13.09
CA GLU A 172 -33.00 -13.56 13.39
C GLU A 172 -33.37 -14.32 12.11
N LEU A 173 -33.64 -13.59 11.03
CA LEU A 173 -33.97 -14.18 9.74
C LEU A 173 -32.77 -14.88 9.08
N VAL A 174 -31.54 -14.38 9.23
CA VAL A 174 -30.31 -15.09 8.81
C VAL A 174 -30.24 -16.46 9.48
N GLU A 175 -30.35 -16.50 10.81
CA GLU A 175 -30.31 -17.74 11.58
C GLU A 175 -31.45 -18.68 11.18
N GLU A 176 -32.66 -18.15 10.99
CA GLU A 176 -33.82 -18.95 10.59
C GLU A 176 -33.67 -19.54 9.17
N LEU A 177 -33.08 -18.79 8.24
CA LEU A 177 -32.83 -19.24 6.86
C LEU A 177 -31.78 -20.35 6.81
N ASP A 178 -30.66 -20.17 7.51
CA ASP A 178 -29.58 -21.17 7.67
C ASP A 178 -30.11 -22.48 8.28
N ASN A 179 -30.86 -22.38 9.39
CA ASN A 179 -31.40 -23.56 10.08
C ASN A 179 -32.45 -24.35 9.28
N LYS A 180 -33.16 -23.71 8.34
CA LYS A 180 -34.29 -24.33 7.61
C LYS A 180 -33.95 -24.80 6.20
N ASN A 181 -32.77 -24.47 5.67
CA ASN A 181 -32.41 -24.76 4.29
C ASN A 181 -30.98 -25.30 4.20
N GLU A 182 -30.80 -26.51 3.65
CA GLU A 182 -29.49 -27.17 3.55
C GLU A 182 -28.50 -26.46 2.61
N ASP A 183 -29.00 -25.64 1.68
CA ASP A 183 -28.24 -24.88 0.69
C ASP A 183 -28.03 -23.41 1.09
N VAL A 184 -28.51 -23.00 2.27
CA VAL A 184 -28.28 -21.68 2.85
C VAL A 184 -27.28 -21.81 3.99
N ILE A 185 -26.32 -20.90 4.06
CA ILE A 185 -25.26 -20.87 5.06
C ILE A 185 -25.19 -19.46 5.64
N THR A 186 -24.99 -19.33 6.94
CA THR A 186 -24.67 -18.03 7.54
C THR A 186 -23.43 -17.42 6.88
N GLY A 187 -23.59 -16.23 6.31
CA GLY A 187 -22.56 -15.46 5.60
C GLY A 187 -21.69 -14.62 6.54
N PRO A 188 -20.85 -13.73 5.98
CA PRO A 188 -19.99 -12.87 6.79
C PRO A 188 -20.80 -11.92 7.68
N ILE A 189 -20.27 -11.64 8.86
CA ILE A 189 -20.71 -10.51 9.68
C ILE A 189 -20.03 -9.26 9.11
N ILE A 190 -20.83 -8.31 8.64
CA ILE A 190 -20.34 -7.06 8.05
C ILE A 190 -20.56 -5.93 9.04
N GLY A 191 -19.56 -5.07 9.27
CA GLY A 191 -19.58 -4.01 10.29
C GLY A 191 -18.83 -4.39 11.58
N PRO A 192 -19.09 -3.71 12.72
CA PRO A 192 -20.06 -2.63 12.91
C PRO A 192 -19.65 -1.32 12.21
N LEU A 193 -20.61 -0.40 12.06
CA LEU A 193 -20.40 0.97 11.59
C LEU A 193 -20.67 1.97 12.71
N PHE A 194 -19.66 2.79 13.03
CA PHE A 194 -19.73 3.87 14.01
C PHE A 194 -20.15 5.20 13.36
N PRO A 195 -20.53 6.25 14.13
CA PRO A 195 -20.88 7.55 13.56
C PRO A 195 -19.77 8.16 12.71
N SER A 196 -18.51 7.88 13.02
CA SER A 196 -17.33 8.23 12.21
C SER A 196 -17.32 7.55 10.85
N ASP A 197 -17.92 6.36 10.75
CA ASP A 197 -17.86 5.48 9.58
C ASP A 197 -18.91 5.85 8.52
N ILE A 198 -19.84 6.75 8.87
CA ILE A 198 -20.96 7.18 8.03
C ILE A 198 -20.58 8.38 7.17
N ASP A 199 -21.06 8.39 5.93
CA ASP A 199 -20.94 9.56 5.06
C ASP A 199 -21.62 10.78 5.71
N LYS A 200 -20.89 11.89 5.85
CA LYS A 200 -21.40 13.12 6.47
C LYS A 200 -22.58 13.72 5.71
N GLU A 201 -22.71 13.40 4.42
CA GLU A 201 -23.83 13.82 3.58
C GLU A 201 -25.03 12.86 3.66
N ASP A 202 -24.88 11.68 4.28
CA ASP A 202 -25.97 10.73 4.46
C ASP A 202 -26.81 11.06 5.69
N GLU A 203 -27.85 11.86 5.48
CA GLU A 203 -28.85 12.20 6.51
C GLU A 203 -29.53 10.96 7.11
N SER A 204 -29.55 9.83 6.39
CA SER A 204 -30.15 8.58 6.88
C SER A 204 -29.28 7.83 7.87
N ARG A 205 -28.00 8.20 7.99
CA ARG A 205 -27.01 7.59 8.88
C ARG A 205 -26.86 6.08 8.71
N CYS A 206 -26.94 5.60 7.47
CA CYS A 206 -26.97 4.18 7.12
C CYS A 206 -25.83 3.78 6.20
N HIS A 207 -25.24 4.74 5.46
CA HIS A 207 -24.32 4.46 4.38
C HIS A 207 -22.89 4.85 4.80
N PRO A 208 -21.93 3.93 4.71
CA PRO A 208 -20.55 4.25 5.02
C PRO A 208 -19.94 5.22 4.00
N HIS A 209 -18.98 6.04 4.45
CA HIS A 209 -18.06 6.73 3.54
C HIS A 209 -17.09 5.74 2.88
N VAL A 210 -16.31 6.18 1.89
CA VAL A 210 -15.47 5.31 1.04
C VAL A 210 -14.54 4.40 1.84
N GLU A 211 -13.80 4.92 2.83
CA GLU A 211 -12.87 4.11 3.63
C GLU A 211 -13.60 3.05 4.48
N SER A 212 -14.77 3.40 5.01
CA SER A 212 -15.62 2.48 5.78
C SER A 212 -16.32 1.45 4.89
N ALA A 213 -16.60 1.79 3.63
CA ALA A 213 -17.00 0.82 2.62
C ALA A 213 -15.86 -0.16 2.30
N MET A 214 -14.60 0.31 2.23
CA MET A 214 -13.44 -0.58 2.09
C MET A 214 -13.26 -1.50 3.30
N LYS A 215 -13.55 -1.03 4.52
CA LYS A 215 -13.58 -1.85 5.74
C LYS A 215 -14.58 -3.00 5.62
N THR A 216 -15.84 -2.71 5.28
CA THR A 216 -16.85 -3.77 5.09
C THR A 216 -16.52 -4.67 3.91
N GLY A 217 -15.90 -4.11 2.87
CA GLY A 217 -15.37 -4.85 1.72
C GLY A 217 -14.28 -5.87 2.06
N ARG A 218 -13.36 -5.53 2.99
CA ARG A 218 -12.33 -6.48 3.47
C ARG A 218 -12.93 -7.65 4.22
N GLN A 219 -13.87 -7.41 5.13
CA GLN A 219 -14.58 -8.45 5.87
C GLN A 219 -15.29 -9.43 4.92
N LEU A 220 -15.87 -8.90 3.83
CA LEU A 220 -16.48 -9.71 2.79
C LEU A 220 -15.43 -10.55 2.03
N LYS A 221 -14.24 -9.99 1.77
CA LYS A 221 -13.12 -10.67 1.12
C LYS A 221 -12.54 -11.80 1.95
N GLU A 222 -12.22 -11.53 3.20
CA GLU A 222 -11.68 -12.51 4.16
C GLU A 222 -12.59 -13.75 4.26
N PHE A 223 -13.89 -13.53 4.42
CA PHE A 223 -14.85 -14.63 4.50
C PHE A 223 -14.78 -15.54 3.26
N PHE A 224 -14.91 -14.98 2.06
CA PHE A 224 -14.92 -15.79 0.84
C PHE A 224 -13.56 -16.36 0.46
N GLU A 225 -12.45 -15.76 0.90
CA GLU A 225 -11.10 -16.33 0.75
C GLU A 225 -10.86 -17.49 1.72
N SER A 226 -11.33 -17.38 2.97
CA SER A 226 -11.22 -18.46 3.96
C SER A 226 -11.94 -19.74 3.53
N LEU A 227 -13.04 -19.62 2.79
CA LEU A 227 -13.79 -20.76 2.27
C LEU A 227 -13.00 -21.56 1.23
N ASN A 228 -12.15 -20.91 0.42
CA ASN A 228 -11.29 -21.61 -0.56
C ASN A 228 -10.16 -22.37 0.12
N PHE A 229 -9.63 -21.86 1.24
CA PHE A 229 -8.61 -22.56 2.03
C PHE A 229 -9.15 -23.84 2.70
N SER A 230 -10.44 -23.89 3.03
CA SER A 230 -11.04 -25.08 3.64
C SER A 230 -11.10 -26.28 2.70
N VAL A 231 -11.15 -26.05 1.37
CA VAL A 231 -11.30 -27.10 0.35
C VAL A 231 -9.96 -27.77 -0.01
N ASP A 232 -8.84 -27.06 0.12
CA ASP A 232 -7.49 -27.56 -0.24
C ASP A 232 -6.80 -28.36 0.89
N SER A 233 -7.34 -28.37 2.11
CA SER A 233 -6.71 -28.99 3.29
C SER A 233 -6.85 -30.53 3.40
N THR A 234 -7.37 -31.22 2.38
CA THR A 234 -7.50 -32.69 2.39
C THR A 234 -6.26 -33.47 1.95
N PHE A 235 -5.16 -32.81 1.60
CA PHE A 235 -3.90 -33.47 1.23
C PHE A 235 -2.72 -32.96 2.06
N GLN A 236 -2.49 -33.57 3.24
CA GLN A 236 -1.18 -33.96 3.79
C GLN A 236 -1.30 -34.23 5.29
N ARG A 237 -1.68 -35.47 5.64
CA ARG A 237 -1.38 -36.05 6.96
C ARG A 237 -0.26 -37.06 6.76
N GLU A 238 0.97 -36.65 7.06
CA GLU A 238 2.06 -37.53 7.49
C GLU A 238 3.30 -36.68 7.82
N SER A 239 3.39 -36.17 9.06
CA SER A 239 4.68 -35.99 9.77
C SER A 239 4.52 -35.49 11.23
N ASP A 240 3.58 -36.06 12.00
CA ASP A 240 3.52 -35.82 13.45
C ASP A 240 4.36 -36.86 14.20
N SER A 241 5.63 -36.53 14.49
CA SER A 241 6.35 -37.17 15.61
C SER A 241 7.44 -36.31 16.27
N LEU A 242 7.41 -34.98 16.06
CA LEU A 242 8.40 -34.06 16.68
C LEU A 242 7.77 -32.96 17.58
N ASN A 243 6.44 -32.85 17.68
CA ASN A 243 5.77 -31.72 18.35
C ASN A 243 5.53 -31.86 19.86
N ASP A 244 5.68 -33.04 20.47
CA ASP A 244 5.33 -33.27 21.89
C ASP A 244 6.21 -32.52 22.92
N LYS A 245 7.29 -31.84 22.49
CA LYS A 245 8.13 -31.01 23.38
C LYS A 245 7.84 -29.51 23.31
N LYS A 246 7.23 -28.99 22.23
CA LYS A 246 6.92 -27.56 22.08
C LYS A 246 5.61 -27.16 22.79
N ASP A 247 4.68 -28.09 22.94
CA ASP A 247 3.36 -27.83 23.54
C ASP A 247 3.37 -27.66 25.08
N LEU A 248 4.48 -27.99 25.74
CA LEU A 248 4.64 -27.81 27.19
C LEU A 248 5.22 -26.43 27.57
N GLU A 249 5.98 -25.76 26.69
CA GLU A 249 6.51 -24.41 26.93
C GLU A 249 5.51 -23.29 26.59
N ASN A 250 4.47 -23.59 25.81
CA ASN A 250 3.55 -22.58 25.27
C ASN A 250 2.30 -22.31 26.14
N LYS A 251 2.17 -22.98 27.30
CA LYS A 251 1.01 -22.83 28.20
C LYS A 251 1.09 -21.67 29.18
N ASP A 252 2.28 -21.12 29.41
CA ASP A 252 2.51 -20.09 30.44
C ASP A 252 2.61 -18.65 29.88
N LYS A 253 2.58 -18.47 28.55
CA LYS A 253 2.68 -17.15 27.91
C LYS A 253 1.32 -16.45 27.77
N THR A 254 1.31 -15.15 28.01
CA THR A 254 0.16 -14.27 27.80
C THR A 254 -0.21 -14.16 26.32
N ILE A 255 -1.37 -13.56 26.02
CA ILE A 255 -1.80 -13.29 24.64
C ILE A 255 -0.83 -12.33 23.95
N ALA A 256 -0.42 -11.26 24.65
CA ALA A 256 0.51 -10.28 24.13
C ALA A 256 1.90 -10.86 23.83
N GLU A 257 2.46 -11.67 24.74
CA GLU A 257 3.76 -12.32 24.50
C GLU A 257 3.71 -13.25 23.27
N ARG A 258 2.66 -14.06 23.13
CA ARG A 258 2.49 -14.92 21.95
C ARG A 258 2.29 -14.12 20.66
N HIS A 259 1.58 -13.00 20.75
CA HIS A 259 1.37 -12.09 19.63
C HIS A 259 2.71 -11.51 19.14
N TRP A 260 3.48 -10.89 20.03
CA TRP A 260 4.75 -10.26 19.66
C TRP A 260 5.82 -11.26 19.24
N GLU A 261 5.90 -12.44 19.87
CA GLU A 261 6.78 -13.52 19.40
C GLU A 261 6.47 -13.94 17.97
N ARG A 262 5.17 -14.05 17.63
CA ARG A 262 4.73 -14.35 16.27
C ARG A 262 5.10 -13.22 15.30
N VAL A 263 4.77 -11.98 15.64
CA VAL A 263 5.03 -10.79 14.81
C VAL A 263 6.54 -10.64 14.56
N PHE A 264 7.37 -10.70 15.60
CA PHE A 264 8.82 -10.64 15.44
C PHE A 264 9.34 -11.82 14.62
N SER A 265 8.88 -13.05 14.86
CA SER A 265 9.30 -14.19 14.05
C SER A 265 8.98 -13.98 12.56
N LYS A 266 7.83 -13.39 12.23
CA LYS A 266 7.44 -13.09 10.84
C LYS A 266 8.20 -11.90 10.27
N ALA A 267 8.52 -10.89 11.09
CA ALA A 267 9.30 -9.73 10.67
C ALA A 267 10.68 -10.14 10.13
N PHE A 268 11.20 -11.27 10.60
CA PHE A 268 12.47 -11.86 10.18
C PHE A 268 12.34 -13.09 9.27
N ALA A 269 11.14 -13.38 8.76
CA ALA A 269 10.89 -14.54 7.91
C ALA A 269 11.74 -14.48 6.64
N ASP A 270 12.33 -15.62 6.28
CA ASP A 270 13.13 -15.77 5.07
C ASP A 270 12.27 -15.52 3.83
N ILE A 271 12.90 -14.93 2.80
CA ILE A 271 12.28 -14.69 1.50
C ILE A 271 13.15 -15.32 0.41
N ASP A 272 12.52 -15.66 -0.72
CA ASP A 272 13.28 -16.06 -1.91
C ASP A 272 13.96 -14.83 -2.50
N CYS A 273 15.29 -14.80 -2.43
CA CYS A 273 16.09 -13.66 -2.84
C CYS A 273 17.04 -14.04 -3.98
N PRO A 274 17.04 -13.28 -5.09
CA PRO A 274 18.02 -13.48 -6.15
C PRO A 274 19.46 -13.34 -5.65
N ALA A 275 20.39 -13.94 -6.39
CA ALA A 275 21.81 -13.80 -6.08
C ALA A 275 22.23 -12.32 -6.13
N PRO A 276 23.07 -11.86 -5.16
CA PRO A 276 23.64 -10.53 -5.20
C PRO A 276 24.38 -10.29 -6.52
N ARG A 277 24.20 -9.11 -7.09
CA ARG A 277 24.93 -8.73 -8.30
C ARG A 277 26.37 -8.36 -7.96
N ASP A 278 27.32 -8.73 -8.83
CA ASP A 278 28.68 -8.20 -8.79
C ASP A 278 28.73 -6.78 -9.38
N PRO A 279 29.05 -5.71 -8.61
CA PRO A 279 29.17 -4.36 -9.14
C PRO A 279 30.23 -4.21 -10.25
N ASN A 280 31.19 -5.14 -10.34
CA ASN A 280 32.19 -5.12 -11.42
C ASN A 280 31.60 -5.44 -12.79
N SER A 281 30.46 -6.13 -12.82
CA SER A 281 29.70 -6.47 -14.04
C SER A 281 29.03 -5.25 -14.70
N LEU A 282 28.99 -4.10 -14.01
CA LEU A 282 28.42 -2.87 -14.54
C LEU A 282 29.18 -2.37 -15.78
N PRO A 283 28.48 -1.69 -16.72
CA PRO A 283 29.11 -1.10 -17.91
C PRO A 283 30.25 -0.12 -17.57
N GLU A 284 31.12 0.12 -18.55
CA GLU A 284 32.15 1.15 -18.43
C GLU A 284 31.52 2.54 -18.24
N GLY A 285 32.13 3.35 -17.37
CA GLY A 285 31.63 4.68 -17.03
C GLY A 285 30.56 4.71 -15.93
N TYR A 286 30.09 3.56 -15.43
CA TYR A 286 29.25 3.49 -14.23
C TYR A 286 30.12 3.54 -12.97
N TYR A 287 29.61 4.14 -11.90
CA TYR A 287 30.24 4.06 -10.59
C TYR A 287 30.13 2.65 -10.00
N LYS A 288 31.29 2.02 -9.74
CA LYS A 288 31.38 0.63 -9.25
C LYS A 288 31.66 0.51 -7.75
N GLY A 289 31.79 1.63 -7.04
CA GLY A 289 32.15 1.66 -5.63
C GLY A 289 30.98 1.42 -4.67
N LYS A 290 31.23 1.72 -3.39
CA LYS A 290 30.25 1.57 -2.30
C LYS A 290 29.12 2.60 -2.45
N MET A 291 27.90 2.17 -2.12
CA MET A 291 26.71 3.02 -2.09
C MET A 291 26.10 2.96 -0.70
N ILE A 292 25.72 4.11 -0.15
CA ILE A 292 24.86 4.22 1.04
C ILE A 292 23.63 5.01 0.64
N ASP A 293 22.46 4.39 0.74
CA ASP A 293 21.17 5.03 0.47
C ASP A 293 20.73 5.80 1.72
N THR A 294 20.66 7.13 1.65
CA THR A 294 20.40 7.94 2.86
C THR A 294 18.92 8.15 3.16
N HIS A 295 18.01 7.48 2.43
CA HIS A 295 16.60 7.73 2.62
C HIS A 295 15.72 6.51 2.30
N ILE A 296 15.34 5.73 3.33
CA ILE A 296 14.32 4.67 3.22
C ILE A 296 13.37 4.65 4.44
N HIS A 297 12.09 4.38 4.19
CA HIS A 297 11.03 4.26 5.19
C HIS A 297 10.71 2.81 5.51
N LEU A 298 10.87 2.45 6.77
CA LEU A 298 10.51 1.12 7.23
C LEU A 298 9.04 1.09 7.61
N GLN A 299 8.40 -0.04 7.33
CA GLN A 299 7.01 -0.24 7.70
C GLN A 299 6.91 -0.41 9.23
N SER A 300 5.84 0.12 9.82
CA SER A 300 5.60 0.01 11.25
C SER A 300 5.20 -1.41 11.65
N LEU A 301 5.33 -1.73 12.94
CA LEU A 301 4.64 -2.87 13.54
C LEU A 301 3.11 -2.63 13.54
N PRO A 302 2.30 -3.68 13.68
CA PRO A 302 0.89 -3.52 14.00
C PRO A 302 0.70 -2.79 15.34
N ASP A 303 -0.19 -1.82 15.41
CA ASP A 303 -0.45 -0.98 16.61
C ASP A 303 -1.85 -1.17 17.22
N GLY A 304 -2.61 -2.16 16.74
CA GLY A 304 -3.86 -2.62 17.35
C GLY A 304 -3.65 -3.56 18.55
N GLU A 305 -4.73 -3.95 19.23
CA GLU A 305 -4.63 -4.78 20.44
C GLU A 305 -3.86 -6.10 20.18
N PRO A 306 -2.94 -6.51 21.06
CA PRO A 306 -2.24 -7.77 20.89
C PRO A 306 -3.19 -8.97 20.92
N GLY A 307 -3.05 -9.86 19.93
CA GLY A 307 -3.84 -11.10 19.83
C GLY A 307 -4.83 -11.13 18.68
N HIS A 308 -4.99 -10.02 17.94
CA HIS A 308 -5.74 -10.02 16.69
C HIS A 308 -5.07 -10.95 15.63
N PRO A 309 -5.88 -11.64 14.81
CA PRO A 309 -5.43 -12.25 13.56
C PRO A 309 -4.69 -11.27 12.66
N ASP A 310 -3.74 -11.76 11.88
CA ASP A 310 -2.90 -10.96 10.97
C ASP A 310 -3.72 -10.15 9.95
N GLU A 311 -4.85 -10.70 9.52
CA GLU A 311 -5.78 -10.14 8.55
C GLU A 311 -6.51 -8.89 9.07
N ASP A 312 -6.66 -8.73 10.39
CA ASP A 312 -7.30 -7.56 11.01
C ASP A 312 -6.42 -6.30 10.95
N TYR A 313 -5.10 -6.45 10.77
CA TYR A 313 -4.18 -5.31 10.71
C TYR A 313 -4.20 -4.66 9.32
N ALA A 314 -4.65 -3.41 9.28
CA ALA A 314 -4.63 -2.59 8.08
C ALA A 314 -3.20 -2.10 7.77
N GLY A 315 -2.84 -2.05 6.49
CA GLY A 315 -1.53 -1.59 6.05
C GLY A 315 -0.53 -2.71 5.77
N GLU A 316 0.70 -2.32 5.44
CA GLU A 316 1.82 -3.20 5.09
C GLU A 316 2.75 -3.41 6.30
N ASN A 317 2.21 -3.77 7.47
CA ASN A 317 3.02 -3.82 8.69
C ASN A 317 4.14 -4.87 8.64
N LEU A 318 5.27 -4.52 9.25
CA LEU A 318 6.39 -5.43 9.48
C LEU A 318 5.94 -6.55 10.43
N GLY A 319 6.20 -7.79 10.02
CA GLY A 319 5.79 -8.98 10.78
C GLY A 319 4.33 -9.41 10.58
N ILE A 320 3.61 -8.74 9.69
CA ILE A 320 2.28 -9.16 9.21
C ILE A 320 2.35 -9.44 7.70
N LYS A 321 2.51 -8.38 6.89
CA LYS A 321 2.60 -8.48 5.42
C LYS A 321 4.01 -8.33 4.89
N LYS A 322 4.88 -7.63 5.64
CA LYS A 322 6.26 -7.35 5.23
C LYS A 322 7.28 -8.03 6.14
N SER A 323 8.45 -8.29 5.59
CA SER A 323 9.63 -8.80 6.29
C SER A 323 10.81 -7.84 6.08
N ILE A 324 11.64 -7.65 7.10
CA ILE A 324 12.88 -6.87 6.96
C ILE A 324 13.83 -7.50 5.94
N ASN A 325 13.68 -8.80 5.68
CA ASN A 325 14.50 -9.50 4.70
C ASN A 325 14.23 -9.03 3.26
N GLU A 326 13.09 -8.40 2.99
CA GLU A 326 12.82 -7.72 1.70
C GLU A 326 13.83 -6.59 1.47
N TRP A 327 14.06 -5.75 2.47
CA TRP A 327 15.06 -4.69 2.43
C TRP A 327 16.48 -5.25 2.29
N ILE A 328 16.81 -6.28 3.06
CA ILE A 328 18.13 -6.92 2.97
C ILE A 328 18.35 -7.51 1.58
N CYS A 329 17.33 -8.17 1.01
CA CYS A 329 17.38 -8.73 -0.33
C CYS A 329 17.58 -7.64 -1.39
N MET A 330 16.74 -6.61 -1.38
CA MET A 330 16.83 -5.46 -2.27
C MET A 330 18.26 -4.88 -2.27
N MET A 331 18.78 -4.54 -1.09
CA MET A 331 20.12 -3.98 -0.92
C MET A 331 21.22 -4.94 -1.41
N ASN A 332 21.08 -6.24 -1.18
CA ASN A 332 22.04 -7.24 -1.66
C ASN A 332 22.04 -7.34 -3.18
N VAL A 333 20.86 -7.38 -3.80
CA VAL A 333 20.69 -7.48 -5.25
C VAL A 333 21.27 -6.25 -5.94
N GLU A 334 20.93 -5.05 -5.45
CA GLU A 334 21.38 -3.81 -6.09
C GLU A 334 22.83 -3.44 -5.75
N GLY A 335 23.37 -3.98 -4.65
CA GLY A 335 24.74 -3.74 -4.18
C GLY A 335 24.87 -2.47 -3.33
N THR A 336 23.86 -2.17 -2.53
CA THR A 336 23.86 -1.08 -1.53
C THR A 336 24.38 -1.62 -0.20
N LYS A 337 25.40 -0.97 0.35
CA LYS A 337 26.11 -1.43 1.56
C LYS A 337 25.28 -1.23 2.82
N GLN A 338 24.68 -0.05 2.93
CA GLN A 338 23.99 0.43 4.12
C GLN A 338 22.89 1.40 3.70
N ALA A 339 21.84 1.53 4.50
CA ALA A 339 20.81 2.54 4.31
C ALA A 339 20.53 3.32 5.61
N TRP A 340 20.02 4.55 5.52
CA TRP A 340 19.42 5.21 6.68
C TRP A 340 17.96 4.82 6.75
N GLY A 341 17.60 4.10 7.81
CA GLY A 341 16.26 3.57 7.99
C GLY A 341 15.45 4.43 8.92
N PHE A 342 14.34 4.99 8.43
CA PHE A 342 13.36 5.68 9.24
C PHE A 342 12.39 4.67 9.85
N PHE A 343 12.59 4.36 11.13
CA PHE A 343 11.82 3.36 11.87
C PHE A 343 10.69 4.03 12.65
N PRO A 344 9.44 3.63 12.39
CA PRO A 344 8.32 4.26 13.07
C PRO A 344 8.17 3.81 14.53
N VAL A 345 8.03 4.76 15.45
CA VAL A 345 7.90 4.56 16.90
C VAL A 345 6.81 5.49 17.44
N TRP A 346 5.76 4.92 18.04
CA TRP A 346 4.64 5.68 18.62
C TRP A 346 3.84 4.81 19.62
N GLU A 347 2.95 5.41 20.41
CA GLU A 347 2.08 4.67 21.32
C GLU A 347 0.92 3.97 20.58
N PRO A 348 0.53 2.74 20.94
CA PRO A 348 0.87 2.05 22.18
C PRO A 348 2.06 1.08 22.08
N ILE A 349 2.86 1.15 21.00
CA ILE A 349 3.85 0.12 20.63
C ILE A 349 5.30 0.58 20.76
N VAL A 350 5.59 1.56 21.62
CA VAL A 350 6.93 2.15 21.75
C VAL A 350 7.97 1.09 22.08
N GLN A 351 7.72 0.25 23.09
CA GLN A 351 8.66 -0.79 23.50
C GLN A 351 8.91 -1.79 22.37
N GLU A 352 7.85 -2.30 21.75
CA GLU A 352 7.96 -3.33 20.73
C GLU A 352 8.61 -2.81 19.44
N SER A 353 8.36 -1.55 19.07
CA SER A 353 9.07 -0.88 17.97
C SER A 353 10.56 -0.75 18.28
N VAL A 354 10.95 -0.40 19.51
CA VAL A 354 12.37 -0.33 19.90
C VAL A 354 13.00 -1.73 19.92
N ASP A 355 12.29 -2.74 20.39
CA ASP A 355 12.74 -4.13 20.43
C ASP A 355 13.01 -4.66 19.03
N VAL A 356 12.08 -4.47 18.07
CA VAL A 356 12.30 -4.96 16.69
C VAL A 356 13.47 -4.24 16.03
N VAL A 357 13.67 -2.94 16.26
CA VAL A 357 14.83 -2.20 15.73
C VAL A 357 16.12 -2.76 16.31
N THR A 358 16.16 -3.04 17.61
CA THR A 358 17.31 -3.66 18.29
C THR A 358 17.63 -5.01 17.65
N MET A 359 16.62 -5.87 17.46
CA MET A 359 16.78 -7.17 16.81
C MET A 359 17.30 -7.04 15.37
N ILE A 360 16.84 -6.03 14.61
CA ILE A 360 17.34 -5.77 13.26
C ILE A 360 18.81 -5.35 13.30
N MET A 361 19.21 -4.46 14.20
CA MET A 361 20.59 -4.01 14.34
C MET A 361 21.53 -5.15 14.75
N GLU A 362 21.07 -6.06 15.60
CA GLU A 362 21.82 -7.25 16.02
C GLU A 362 21.98 -8.28 14.88
N LYS A 363 20.89 -8.56 14.15
CA LYS A 363 20.89 -9.55 13.06
C LYS A 363 21.65 -9.04 11.83
N TYR A 364 21.52 -7.74 11.53
CA TYR A 364 22.07 -7.10 10.33
C TYR A 364 22.98 -5.92 10.68
N PRO A 365 24.10 -6.17 11.39
CA PRO A 365 24.97 -5.11 11.83
C PRO A 365 25.54 -4.35 10.63
N ASN A 366 25.55 -3.02 10.73
CA ASN A 366 26.03 -2.09 9.69
C ASN A 366 25.20 -2.07 8.38
N ARG A 367 24.02 -2.69 8.35
CA ARG A 367 23.11 -2.60 7.20
C ARG A 367 22.20 -1.39 7.27
N PHE A 368 21.88 -0.92 8.46
CA PHE A 368 21.10 0.29 8.65
C PHE A 368 21.81 1.29 9.57
N ILE A 369 21.46 2.56 9.43
CA ILE A 369 21.62 3.58 10.45
C ILE A 369 20.19 3.93 10.91
N PRO A 370 19.81 3.60 12.15
CA PRO A 370 18.43 3.75 12.60
C PRO A 370 18.12 5.20 12.94
N PHE A 371 17.11 5.74 12.27
CA PHE A 371 16.46 7.00 12.62
C PHE A 371 15.12 6.69 13.28
N ILE A 372 14.85 7.35 14.40
CA ILE A 372 13.53 7.27 15.06
C ILE A 372 12.56 8.22 14.35
N ASN A 373 11.43 7.68 13.88
CA ASN A 373 10.37 8.40 13.19
C ASN A 373 9.09 8.35 14.03
N THR A 374 8.63 9.49 14.55
CA THR A 374 7.64 9.50 15.64
C THR A 374 6.45 10.39 15.31
N PRO A 375 5.47 9.95 14.51
CA PRO A 375 4.22 10.69 14.34
C PRO A 375 3.54 10.90 15.70
N ALA A 376 2.90 12.05 15.91
CA ALA A 376 2.20 12.35 17.16
C ALA A 376 0.69 12.05 17.08
N HIS A 377 0.10 11.70 18.22
CA HIS A 377 -1.35 11.47 18.35
C HIS A 377 -2.20 12.71 18.11
N ASP A 378 -1.62 13.90 18.29
CA ASP A 378 -2.30 15.18 18.05
C ASP A 378 -2.32 15.57 16.56
N GLY A 379 -1.92 14.66 15.67
CA GLY A 379 -1.85 14.84 14.23
C GLY A 379 -0.56 15.53 13.77
N ASN A 380 0.28 16.06 14.66
CA ASN A 380 1.55 16.64 14.24
C ASN A 380 2.48 15.56 13.68
N PRO A 381 3.36 15.93 12.73
CA PRO A 381 4.33 15.01 12.16
C PRO A 381 5.39 14.58 13.16
N THR A 382 5.42 15.18 14.35
CA THR A 382 6.28 14.73 15.44
C THR A 382 5.77 15.00 16.85
N VAL A 383 6.22 14.17 17.81
CA VAL A 383 5.90 14.22 19.25
C VAL A 383 6.48 15.45 19.97
N ILE A 384 6.12 15.66 21.24
CA ILE A 384 6.74 16.69 22.08
C ILE A 384 8.08 16.20 22.66
N ALA A 385 8.88 17.12 23.23
CA ALA A 385 10.22 16.80 23.73
C ALA A 385 10.25 15.77 24.87
N GLU A 386 9.24 15.77 25.75
CA GLU A 386 9.11 14.79 26.85
C GLU A 386 8.89 13.38 26.30
N GLU A 387 7.92 13.21 25.40
CA GLU A 387 7.61 11.94 24.73
C GLU A 387 8.82 11.41 23.94
N LEU A 388 9.52 12.28 23.18
CA LEU A 388 10.72 11.87 22.44
C LEU A 388 11.82 11.36 23.39
N GLU A 389 12.02 12.04 24.52
CA GLU A 389 13.02 11.62 25.52
C GLU A 389 12.65 10.28 26.14
N GLU A 390 11.38 10.02 26.43
CA GLU A 390 10.90 8.73 26.93
C GLU A 390 11.14 7.60 25.91
N MET A 391 10.80 7.82 24.65
CA MET A 391 11.03 6.84 23.58
C MET A 391 12.54 6.52 23.40
N LEU A 392 13.41 7.53 23.47
CA LEU A 392 14.86 7.35 23.36
C LEU A 392 15.49 6.69 24.60
N GLN A 393 14.82 6.73 25.75
CA GLN A 393 15.30 6.11 26.99
C GLN A 393 15.04 4.60 27.05
N VAL A 394 14.16 4.06 26.20
CA VAL A 394 13.88 2.61 26.15
C VAL A 394 15.15 1.80 25.87
N GLU A 395 15.89 2.16 24.82
CA GLU A 395 17.24 1.65 24.55
C GLU A 395 18.20 2.81 24.19
N PRO A 396 18.93 3.33 25.20
CA PRO A 396 19.81 4.47 25.00
C PRO A 396 20.91 4.21 23.98
N ARG A 397 21.00 5.10 22.98
CA ARG A 397 21.96 5.07 21.84
C ARG A 397 21.63 4.06 20.74
N LEU A 398 20.44 3.46 20.73
CA LEU A 398 20.00 2.66 19.58
C LEU A 398 19.93 3.52 18.32
N PHE A 399 19.17 4.61 18.40
CA PHE A 399 18.97 5.54 17.29
C PHE A 399 20.15 6.50 17.14
N GLN A 400 20.49 6.80 15.90
CA GLN A 400 21.56 7.75 15.53
C GLN A 400 21.01 9.00 14.83
N GLY A 401 19.73 8.97 14.44
CA GLY A 401 19.06 10.12 13.87
C GLY A 401 17.59 10.20 14.27
N TYR A 402 16.97 11.32 13.94
CA TYR A 402 15.59 11.66 14.23
C TYR A 402 14.92 12.21 12.96
N GLY A 403 13.81 11.60 12.57
CA GLY A 403 13.06 11.90 11.35
C GLY A 403 12.83 10.66 10.49
N GLU A 404 12.55 10.79 9.20
CA GLU A 404 12.17 12.03 8.51
C GLU A 404 10.91 12.64 9.12
N ILE A 405 10.91 13.96 9.29
CA ILE A 405 9.72 14.68 9.76
C ILE A 405 9.16 15.51 8.63
N GLY A 406 7.97 15.14 8.15
CA GLY A 406 7.21 15.87 7.13
C GLY A 406 6.61 17.14 7.71
N LEU A 407 7.24 18.30 7.49
CA LEU A 407 6.88 19.56 8.14
C LEU A 407 5.75 20.32 7.44
N TYR A 408 5.31 19.86 6.28
CA TYR A 408 4.24 20.48 5.50
C TYR A 408 2.87 20.21 6.13
N SER A 409 1.92 21.12 5.89
CA SER A 409 0.54 20.93 6.31
C SER A 409 -0.09 19.72 5.62
N HIS A 410 -0.83 18.91 6.36
CA HIS A 410 -1.68 17.84 5.84
C HIS A 410 -2.99 17.80 6.64
N ASP A 411 -4.08 17.33 6.03
CA ASP A 411 -5.44 17.17 6.58
C ASP A 411 -5.69 17.66 8.03
N ASN A 412 -6.15 18.92 8.17
CA ASN A 412 -6.50 19.58 9.43
C ASN A 412 -5.36 19.85 10.42
N VAL A 413 -4.10 19.63 10.02
CA VAL A 413 -2.89 19.92 10.80
C VAL A 413 -2.11 21.05 10.14
N ALA A 414 -1.77 22.08 10.92
CA ALA A 414 -0.98 23.21 10.45
C ALA A 414 0.45 22.79 10.11
N ASP A 415 1.12 23.58 9.26
CA ASP A 415 2.55 23.44 9.05
C ASP A 415 3.33 23.58 10.36
N LEU A 416 4.43 22.83 10.48
CA LEU A 416 5.29 22.84 11.67
C LEU A 416 6.68 23.34 11.29
N PRO A 417 6.94 24.66 11.30
CA PRO A 417 8.23 25.21 10.91
C PRO A 417 9.40 24.67 11.77
N PRO A 418 10.59 24.47 11.17
CA PRO A 418 11.80 24.00 11.86
C PRO A 418 12.23 24.81 13.10
N ASP A 419 11.83 26.08 13.20
CA ASP A 419 12.11 26.98 14.33
C ASP A 419 10.91 27.16 15.28
N SER A 420 9.91 26.29 15.18
CA SER A 420 8.75 26.30 16.07
C SER A 420 9.13 26.05 17.54
N PRO A 421 8.27 26.42 18.50
CA PRO A 421 8.48 26.11 19.91
C PRO A 421 8.70 24.61 20.17
N ARG A 422 7.96 23.73 19.47
CA ARG A 422 8.10 22.26 19.59
C ARG A 422 9.53 21.82 19.28
N PHE A 423 10.11 22.27 18.16
CA PHE A 423 11.50 21.93 17.83
C PHE A 423 12.53 22.60 18.74
N THR A 424 12.26 23.83 19.17
CA THR A 424 13.14 24.54 20.12
C THR A 424 13.28 23.75 21.43
N GLU A 425 12.23 23.06 21.87
CA GLU A 425 12.24 22.18 23.05
C GLU A 425 12.85 20.80 22.75
N ILE A 426 12.75 20.31 21.53
CA ILE A 426 13.33 19.02 21.09
C ILE A 426 14.85 19.11 20.87
N PHE A 427 15.40 20.21 20.37
CA PHE A 427 16.84 20.32 20.09
C PHE A 427 17.77 20.03 21.28
N PRO A 428 17.44 20.41 22.53
CA PRO A 428 18.14 19.91 23.71
C PRO A 428 18.23 18.37 23.81
N ILE A 429 17.14 17.66 23.47
CA ILE A 429 17.08 16.19 23.45
C ILE A 429 17.97 15.64 22.33
N ILE A 430 17.86 16.19 21.12
CA ILE A 430 18.71 15.84 19.97
C ILE A 430 20.20 15.94 20.33
N ARG A 431 20.59 17.04 20.98
CA ARG A 431 21.97 17.27 21.43
C ARG A 431 22.40 16.26 22.49
N LYS A 432 21.53 15.97 23.47
CA LYS A 432 21.80 14.99 24.53
C LYS A 432 22.08 13.60 23.98
N HIS A 433 21.36 13.20 22.93
CA HIS A 433 21.49 11.88 22.29
C HIS A 433 22.39 11.88 21.04
N ASN A 434 22.99 13.02 20.68
CA ASN A 434 23.86 13.20 19.51
C ASN A 434 23.21 12.78 18.17
N LEU A 435 21.92 13.07 18.00
CA LEU A 435 21.16 12.65 16.83
C LEU A 435 21.36 13.59 15.64
N VAL A 436 21.43 13.03 14.44
CA VAL A 436 21.25 13.78 13.17
C VAL A 436 19.76 14.02 12.95
N VAL A 437 19.37 15.24 12.57
CA VAL A 437 17.96 15.58 12.31
C VAL A 437 17.69 15.54 10.81
N TYR A 438 16.64 14.83 10.38
CA TYR A 438 16.21 14.74 8.99
C TYR A 438 14.82 15.36 8.81
N PHE A 439 14.72 16.38 7.96
CA PHE A 439 13.47 17.09 7.69
C PHE A 439 13.01 16.94 6.24
N HIS A 440 11.70 17.03 6.06
CA HIS A 440 11.07 17.30 4.78
C HIS A 440 10.28 18.60 4.91
N PRO A 441 10.91 19.74 4.56
CA PRO A 441 10.33 21.05 4.80
C PRO A 441 9.11 21.32 3.92
N GLY A 442 8.14 22.07 4.46
CA GLY A 442 6.99 22.56 3.72
C GLY A 442 7.23 23.93 3.07
N PHE A 443 6.21 24.42 2.39
CA PHE A 443 6.24 25.71 1.70
C PHE A 443 6.61 26.85 2.67
N GLY A 444 7.58 27.70 2.29
CA GLY A 444 8.02 28.82 3.12
C GLY A 444 8.91 28.45 4.32
N HIS A 445 9.41 27.20 4.38
CA HIS A 445 10.27 26.75 5.49
C HIS A 445 11.76 27.06 5.31
N LYS A 446 12.19 27.70 4.21
CA LYS A 446 13.60 28.07 3.97
C LYS A 446 14.17 28.90 5.12
N GLU A 447 13.58 30.04 5.43
CA GLU A 447 14.08 30.93 6.49
C GLU A 447 13.94 30.33 7.90
N PRO A 448 12.83 29.65 8.26
CA PRO A 448 12.75 28.83 9.47
C PRO A 448 13.89 27.81 9.62
N LEU A 449 14.20 27.05 8.57
CA LEU A 449 15.28 26.06 8.58
C LEU A 449 16.63 26.73 8.80
N GLU A 450 16.90 27.85 8.11
CA GLU A 450 18.13 28.61 8.29
C GLU A 450 18.29 29.13 9.73
N ARG A 451 17.20 29.65 10.34
CA ARG A 451 17.22 30.10 11.74
C ARG A 451 17.47 28.96 12.70
N ALA A 452 16.79 27.82 12.53
CA ALA A 452 16.98 26.64 13.38
C ALA A 452 18.43 26.12 13.31
N ALA A 453 18.97 25.97 12.10
CA ALA A 453 20.33 25.51 11.88
C ALA A 453 21.40 26.49 12.36
N SER A 454 21.16 27.80 12.18
CA SER A 454 22.04 28.86 12.67
C SER A 454 22.08 28.94 14.19
N ALA A 455 20.94 28.72 14.86
CA ALA A 455 20.85 28.69 16.31
C ALA A 455 21.46 27.41 16.92
N ASN A 456 21.52 26.32 16.15
CA ASN A 456 22.00 25.01 16.60
C ASN A 456 23.15 24.49 15.73
N ARG A 457 24.26 25.24 15.67
CA ARG A 457 25.43 24.93 14.83
C ARG A 457 26.09 23.58 15.13
N ASP A 458 25.85 23.04 16.32
CA ASP A 458 26.35 21.76 16.78
C ASP A 458 25.46 20.57 16.39
N ILE A 459 24.22 20.83 15.96
CA ILE A 459 23.32 19.81 15.42
C ILE A 459 23.50 19.74 13.90
N ARG A 460 23.57 18.51 13.39
CA ARG A 460 23.60 18.22 11.95
C ARG A 460 22.17 18.09 11.44
N PHE A 461 21.83 18.91 10.45
CA PHE A 461 20.53 18.90 9.79
C PHE A 461 20.68 18.36 8.37
N VAL A 462 19.81 17.43 8.00
CA VAL A 462 19.64 16.93 6.65
C VAL A 462 18.22 17.30 6.22
N PHE A 463 18.06 17.72 4.98
CA PHE A 463 16.74 17.88 4.41
C PHE A 463 16.70 17.43 2.96
N HIS A 464 15.52 17.03 2.51
CA HIS A 464 15.24 16.70 1.12
C HIS A 464 13.92 17.35 0.67
N GLY A 465 13.60 17.19 -0.61
CA GLY A 465 12.34 17.66 -1.20
C GLY A 465 12.35 19.14 -1.61
N GLY A 466 11.66 19.43 -2.71
CA GLY A 466 11.49 20.78 -3.26
C GLY A 466 10.24 21.49 -2.75
N ASN A 467 9.52 20.91 -1.79
CA ASN A 467 8.22 21.41 -1.30
C ASN A 467 8.32 22.75 -0.55
N MET A 468 9.54 23.26 -0.32
CA MET A 468 9.77 24.63 0.12
C MET A 468 9.20 25.70 -0.84
N TYR A 469 8.92 25.33 -2.09
CA TYR A 469 8.47 26.23 -3.15
C TYR A 469 7.10 25.85 -3.69
N VAL A 470 6.39 26.83 -4.29
CA VAL A 470 5.13 26.55 -4.99
C VAL A 470 5.43 25.67 -6.19
N ILE A 471 5.18 24.38 -6.04
CA ILE A 471 5.08 23.45 -7.16
C ILE A 471 3.65 23.61 -7.69
N SER A 472 3.47 23.87 -8.99
CA SER A 472 2.11 24.02 -9.53
C SER A 472 1.30 22.74 -9.28
N GLU A 473 -0.04 22.83 -9.12
CA GLU A 473 -0.90 21.66 -8.86
C GLU A 473 -0.75 20.52 -9.91
N ASN A 474 -0.25 20.85 -11.10
CA ASN A 474 -0.02 19.90 -12.20
C ASN A 474 1.45 19.49 -12.35
N GLN A 475 2.33 19.94 -11.45
CA GLN A 475 3.76 19.67 -11.50
C GLN A 475 4.10 18.64 -10.44
N VAL A 476 4.64 17.52 -10.90
CA VAL A 476 5.07 16.41 -10.07
C VAL A 476 6.60 16.50 -9.94
N GLY A 477 7.11 16.44 -8.70
CA GLY A 477 8.54 16.57 -8.38
C GLY A 477 9.04 18.01 -8.17
N ILE A 478 10.33 18.14 -7.78
CA ILE A 478 10.99 19.45 -7.70
C ILE A 478 10.87 20.14 -9.05
N SER A 479 10.42 21.39 -9.03
CA SER A 479 10.49 22.19 -10.25
C SER A 479 11.93 22.26 -10.73
N HIS A 480 12.18 21.93 -11.99
CA HIS A 480 13.47 22.19 -12.67
C HIS A 480 13.74 23.71 -12.83
N ASP A 481 13.12 24.52 -11.98
CA ASP A 481 13.38 25.93 -11.80
C ASP A 481 14.72 26.09 -11.08
N GLU A 482 15.69 26.63 -11.80
CA GLU A 482 17.03 26.95 -11.30
C GLU A 482 16.99 27.78 -10.00
N LYS A 483 15.90 28.51 -9.74
CA LYS A 483 15.72 29.28 -8.49
C LYS A 483 15.70 28.38 -7.25
N ILE A 484 15.13 27.17 -7.34
CA ILE A 484 15.08 26.22 -6.22
C ILE A 484 16.48 25.82 -5.80
N LEU A 485 17.33 25.46 -6.77
CA LEU A 485 18.73 25.11 -6.49
C LEU A 485 19.52 26.29 -5.95
N SER A 486 19.25 27.51 -6.41
CA SER A 486 19.90 28.73 -5.88
C SER A 486 19.59 28.94 -4.41
N ASP A 487 18.35 28.72 -3.98
CA ASP A 487 17.95 28.91 -2.59
C ASP A 487 18.50 27.79 -1.67
N ILE A 488 18.55 26.54 -2.17
CA ILE A 488 19.23 25.43 -1.48
C ILE A 488 20.74 25.74 -1.37
N GLU A 489 21.36 26.19 -2.46
CA GLU A 489 22.77 26.58 -2.49
C GLU A 489 23.09 27.70 -1.48
N GLU A 490 22.19 28.68 -1.30
CA GLU A 490 22.31 29.70 -0.25
C GLU A 490 22.29 29.07 1.17
N LEU A 491 21.33 28.17 1.45
CA LEU A 491 21.24 27.47 2.73
C LEU A 491 22.53 26.69 3.04
N LEU A 492 23.05 25.94 2.07
CA LEU A 492 24.27 25.14 2.24
C LEU A 492 25.50 26.02 2.48
N ASN A 493 25.65 27.11 1.70
CA ASN A 493 26.77 28.05 1.85
C ASN A 493 26.76 28.77 3.20
N ASN A 494 25.58 29.17 3.68
CA ASN A 494 25.43 29.89 4.95
C ASN A 494 25.53 28.97 6.17
N ASN A 495 25.36 27.66 5.99
CA ASN A 495 25.23 26.71 7.08
C ASN A 495 26.02 25.41 6.86
N PRO A 496 27.25 25.30 7.42
CA PRO A 496 28.09 24.10 7.24
C PRO A 496 27.52 22.85 7.93
N ASN A 497 26.55 23.02 8.83
CA ASN A 497 25.85 21.95 9.53
C ASN A 497 24.56 21.49 8.81
N ILE A 498 24.25 22.06 7.64
CA ILE A 498 23.13 21.64 6.79
C ILE A 498 23.64 20.78 5.62
N TYR A 499 22.89 19.73 5.33
CA TYR A 499 23.10 18.81 4.21
C TYR A 499 21.81 18.67 3.40
N TYR A 500 21.94 18.44 2.10
CA TYR A 500 20.82 18.22 1.19
C TYR A 500 20.83 16.78 0.65
N GLY A 501 19.70 16.08 0.78
CA GLY A 501 19.43 14.79 0.15
C GLY A 501 18.85 14.98 -1.25
N VAL A 502 19.47 14.36 -2.25
CA VAL A 502 18.91 14.26 -3.61
C VAL A 502 18.23 12.91 -3.75
N ASP A 503 16.91 12.91 -3.68
CA ASP A 503 16.08 11.70 -3.77
C ASP A 503 15.36 11.61 -5.14
N GLU A 504 15.48 12.66 -5.97
CA GLU A 504 14.74 12.85 -7.21
C GLU A 504 15.56 12.58 -8.48
N LEU A 505 16.61 11.75 -8.37
CA LEU A 505 17.48 11.37 -9.49
C LEU A 505 16.80 10.43 -10.48
N TYR A 506 15.66 10.79 -11.10
CA TYR A 506 15.01 9.96 -12.14
C TYR A 506 14.31 10.83 -13.20
N GLY A 507 14.92 11.97 -13.56
CA GLY A 507 14.38 12.91 -14.54
C GLY A 507 13.15 13.69 -14.05
N GLY A 508 12.99 13.84 -12.73
CA GLY A 508 11.79 14.37 -12.10
C GLY A 508 10.57 13.43 -12.20
N ASP A 509 10.80 12.16 -12.55
CA ASP A 509 9.77 11.14 -12.46
C ASP A 509 9.71 10.59 -11.03
N TRP A 510 8.51 10.56 -10.45
CA TRP A 510 8.33 10.15 -9.06
C TRP A 510 8.28 8.64 -8.95
N LEU A 511 9.27 8.07 -8.27
CA LEU A 511 9.32 6.66 -7.89
C LEU A 511 8.05 6.22 -7.14
N LEU A 512 7.44 7.14 -6.38
CA LEU A 512 6.36 6.87 -5.44
C LEU A 512 5.02 7.51 -5.84
N GLU A 513 4.82 7.78 -7.14
CA GLU A 513 3.54 8.32 -7.63
C GLU A 513 2.37 7.40 -7.20
N PRO A 514 1.38 7.91 -6.44
CA PRO A 514 0.26 7.11 -5.97
C PRO A 514 -0.49 6.43 -7.11
N GLY A 515 -0.78 5.13 -6.96
CA GLY A 515 -1.52 4.35 -7.96
C GLY A 515 -0.70 3.89 -9.18
N ARG A 516 0.60 4.18 -9.24
CA ARG A 516 1.48 3.72 -10.32
C ARG A 516 1.85 2.24 -10.16
N SER A 517 1.77 1.49 -11.27
CA SER A 517 2.20 0.09 -11.32
C SER A 517 3.72 -0.04 -11.51
N LYS A 518 4.29 -1.17 -11.10
CA LYS A 518 5.70 -1.54 -11.31
C LYS A 518 6.09 -1.42 -12.78
N GLU A 519 5.24 -1.92 -13.69
CA GLU A 519 5.51 -1.95 -15.14
C GLU A 519 5.60 -0.53 -15.70
N ASN A 520 4.66 0.34 -15.32
CA ASN A 520 4.65 1.73 -15.75
C ASN A 520 5.87 2.49 -15.22
N PHE A 521 6.29 2.20 -13.99
CA PHE A 521 7.51 2.78 -13.43
C PHE A 521 8.77 2.33 -14.19
N LEU A 522 8.93 1.03 -14.43
CA LEU A 522 10.07 0.49 -15.17
C LEU A 522 10.10 0.97 -16.63
N ALA A 523 8.94 1.15 -17.26
CA ALA A 523 8.83 1.62 -18.63
C ALA A 523 9.42 3.02 -18.85
N ASN A 524 9.47 3.86 -17.82
CA ASN A 524 10.09 5.19 -17.92
C ASN A 524 11.57 5.13 -18.25
N PHE A 525 12.25 4.09 -17.76
CA PHE A 525 13.67 3.89 -17.99
C PHE A 525 13.96 3.34 -19.40
N ALA A 526 12.94 3.17 -20.26
CA ALA A 526 13.12 2.84 -21.67
C ALA A 526 13.94 3.92 -22.40
N ASP A 527 13.72 5.20 -22.10
CA ASP A 527 14.46 6.34 -22.64
C ASP A 527 15.59 6.80 -21.70
N TYR A 528 16.34 5.82 -21.20
CA TYR A 528 17.39 5.96 -20.19
C TYR A 528 18.34 7.16 -20.38
N ASP A 529 18.87 7.34 -21.59
CA ASP A 529 19.86 8.39 -21.88
C ASP A 529 19.27 9.79 -21.77
N ILE A 530 17.98 9.97 -22.10
CA ILE A 530 17.29 11.26 -22.04
C ILE A 530 17.08 11.65 -20.57
N LEU A 531 16.65 10.70 -19.74
CA LEU A 531 16.52 10.92 -18.30
C LEU A 531 17.86 11.32 -17.69
N LEU A 532 18.91 10.57 -18.02
CA LEU A 532 20.26 10.82 -17.51
C LEU A 532 20.77 12.20 -17.94
N GLU A 533 20.57 12.62 -19.19
CA GLU A 533 20.93 13.97 -19.67
C GLU A 533 20.21 15.06 -18.87
N LYS A 534 18.91 14.87 -18.60
CA LYS A 534 18.10 15.81 -17.82
C LYS A 534 18.65 15.97 -16.39
N ASP A 535 18.89 14.87 -15.69
CA ASP A 535 19.41 14.94 -14.33
C ASP A 535 20.83 15.50 -14.29
N LEU A 536 21.68 15.16 -15.25
CA LEU A 536 23.04 15.72 -15.34
C LEU A 536 23.00 17.23 -15.56
N SER A 537 22.07 17.73 -16.39
CA SER A 537 21.94 19.16 -16.64
C SER A 537 21.60 19.96 -15.37
N LEU A 538 20.80 19.37 -14.49
CA LEU A 538 20.34 19.99 -13.25
C LEU A 538 21.34 19.81 -12.10
N TRP A 539 21.68 18.55 -11.80
CA TRP A 539 22.30 18.18 -10.54
C TRP A 539 23.83 18.17 -10.58
N LYS A 540 24.46 17.83 -11.72
CA LYS A 540 25.92 17.62 -11.78
C LYS A 540 26.69 18.84 -11.28
N GLY A 541 26.38 20.02 -11.85
CA GLY A 541 27.07 21.25 -11.48
C GLY A 541 26.82 21.65 -10.02
N PHE A 542 25.61 21.44 -9.51
CA PHE A 542 25.25 21.73 -8.12
C PHE A 542 26.02 20.83 -7.15
N ILE A 543 25.99 19.50 -7.36
CA ILE A 543 26.69 18.52 -6.51
C ILE A 543 28.21 18.78 -6.50
N GLU A 544 28.79 19.11 -7.66
CA GLU A 544 30.23 19.37 -7.77
C GLU A 544 30.69 20.67 -7.08
N ARG A 545 29.80 21.67 -6.96
CA ARG A 545 30.06 22.89 -6.17
C ARG A 545 29.89 22.67 -4.66
N HIS A 546 29.05 21.71 -4.27
CA HIS A 546 28.76 21.37 -2.87
C HIS A 546 29.21 19.95 -2.48
N PRO A 547 30.46 19.55 -2.77
CA PRO A 547 30.87 18.16 -2.75
C PRO A 547 30.88 17.54 -1.34
N ASN A 548 30.74 18.35 -0.29
CA ASN A 548 30.76 17.94 1.10
C ASN A 548 29.40 18.13 1.81
N GLN A 549 28.33 18.55 1.13
CA GLN A 549 27.04 18.80 1.78
C GLN A 549 25.87 18.11 1.09
N VAL A 550 26.12 17.43 -0.03
CA VAL A 550 25.08 16.74 -0.78
C VAL A 550 25.24 15.22 -0.65
N ILE A 551 24.14 14.54 -0.38
CA ILE A 551 24.00 13.07 -0.27
C ILE A 551 22.88 12.60 -1.22
N TRP A 552 22.77 11.30 -1.44
CA TRP A 552 21.73 10.71 -2.28
C TRP A 552 20.92 9.68 -1.50
N GLY A 553 19.63 9.60 -1.78
CA GLY A 553 18.76 8.54 -1.31
C GLY A 553 17.75 8.17 -2.38
N THR A 554 16.81 7.29 -2.02
CA THR A 554 15.75 6.84 -2.94
C THR A 554 14.35 7.14 -2.47
N ASP A 555 14.20 7.55 -1.22
CA ASP A 555 12.91 7.80 -0.58
C ASP A 555 11.95 6.59 -0.66
N ARG A 556 12.48 5.36 -0.71
CA ARG A 556 11.64 4.15 -0.81
C ARG A 556 10.87 3.90 0.48
N GLY A 557 9.77 3.18 0.39
CA GLY A 557 9.06 2.61 1.55
C GLY A 557 7.81 3.37 1.97
N VAL A 558 7.39 4.37 1.20
CA VAL A 558 6.22 5.21 1.49
C VAL A 558 4.93 4.56 1.00
N SER A 559 4.66 4.56 -0.32
CA SER A 559 3.36 4.17 -0.89
C SER A 559 3.40 2.97 -1.84
N ALA A 560 4.50 2.78 -2.57
CA ALA A 560 4.61 1.73 -3.57
C ALA A 560 4.97 0.37 -2.92
N THR A 561 4.11 -0.63 -3.07
CA THR A 561 4.33 -1.97 -2.48
C THR A 561 5.40 -2.80 -3.19
N TRP A 562 5.81 -2.38 -4.40
CA TRP A 562 6.77 -3.04 -5.29
C TRP A 562 8.16 -2.38 -5.30
N ASP A 563 8.37 -1.31 -4.53
CA ASP A 563 9.60 -0.50 -4.50
C ASP A 563 10.88 -1.26 -4.09
N LYS A 564 10.74 -2.37 -3.37
CA LYS A 564 11.83 -3.29 -2.96
C LYS A 564 12.06 -4.42 -3.96
N ASP A 565 11.24 -4.53 -5.00
CA ASP A 565 11.36 -5.59 -5.99
C ASP A 565 12.74 -5.59 -6.65
N PRO A 566 13.38 -6.77 -6.86
CA PRO A 566 14.71 -6.87 -7.46
C PRO A 566 14.90 -6.10 -8.78
N ASP A 567 13.91 -6.08 -9.67
CA ASP A 567 14.02 -5.39 -10.96
C ASP A 567 14.06 -3.87 -10.77
N VAL A 568 13.24 -3.38 -9.84
CA VAL A 568 13.14 -1.95 -9.47
C VAL A 568 14.42 -1.50 -8.78
N ALA A 569 14.90 -2.30 -7.82
CA ALA A 569 16.16 -2.09 -7.12
C ALA A 569 17.34 -1.97 -8.11
N LEU A 570 17.45 -2.92 -9.03
CA LEU A 570 18.49 -2.91 -10.06
C LEU A 570 18.38 -1.69 -10.98
N THR A 571 17.17 -1.33 -11.40
CA THR A 571 16.92 -0.21 -12.31
C THR A 571 17.34 1.12 -11.68
N LEU A 572 16.84 1.41 -10.49
CA LEU A 572 17.16 2.62 -9.72
C LEU A 572 18.65 2.74 -9.40
N ASN A 573 19.26 1.64 -8.94
CA ASN A 573 20.67 1.63 -8.59
C ASN A 573 21.57 1.75 -9.82
N ASN A 574 21.22 1.12 -10.94
CA ASN A 574 21.92 1.29 -12.21
C ASN A 574 21.89 2.73 -12.69
N TYR A 575 20.71 3.33 -12.67
CA TYR A 575 20.52 4.71 -13.04
C TYR A 575 21.40 5.64 -12.20
N THR A 576 21.29 5.51 -10.88
CA THR A 576 22.09 6.29 -9.93
C THR A 576 23.59 6.10 -10.14
N ARG A 577 24.05 4.86 -10.34
CA ARG A 577 25.48 4.59 -10.59
C ARG A 577 25.98 5.16 -11.91
N ALA A 578 25.17 5.19 -12.96
CA ALA A 578 25.54 5.85 -14.20
C ALA A 578 25.65 7.36 -14.00
N PHE A 579 24.69 7.97 -13.31
CA PHE A 579 24.73 9.38 -12.94
C PHE A 579 26.01 9.71 -12.16
N ILE A 580 26.31 8.98 -11.09
CA ILE A 580 27.52 9.17 -10.28
C ILE A 580 28.77 9.01 -11.13
N GLY A 581 28.80 8.02 -12.03
CA GLY A 581 29.94 7.79 -12.92
C GLY A 581 30.27 8.95 -13.86
N LYS A 582 29.32 9.89 -14.07
CA LYS A 582 29.51 11.13 -14.83
C LYS A 582 29.92 12.33 -13.98
N LEU A 583 29.90 12.24 -12.65
CA LEU A 583 30.42 13.29 -11.77
C LEU A 583 31.95 13.30 -11.79
N ASP A 584 32.54 14.44 -11.40
CA ASP A 584 33.98 14.56 -11.16
C ASP A 584 34.48 13.47 -10.22
N GLN A 585 35.58 12.82 -10.57
CA GLN A 585 36.09 11.63 -9.86
C GLN A 585 36.31 11.89 -8.36
N ALA A 586 36.71 13.11 -7.98
CA ALA A 586 36.92 13.51 -6.58
C ALA A 586 35.61 13.68 -5.77
N VAL A 587 34.47 13.75 -6.45
CA VAL A 587 33.13 13.94 -5.87
C VAL A 587 32.36 12.63 -5.81
N GLN A 588 32.59 11.68 -6.73
CA GLN A 588 31.85 10.42 -6.84
C GLN A 588 31.70 9.69 -5.50
N GLU A 589 32.80 9.40 -4.80
CA GLU A 589 32.74 8.70 -3.51
C GLU A 589 32.12 9.54 -2.40
N LYS A 590 32.22 10.87 -2.47
CA LYS A 590 31.63 11.76 -1.48
C LYS A 590 30.13 11.71 -1.54
N PHE A 591 29.59 11.89 -2.74
CA PHE A 591 28.16 11.80 -2.99
C PHE A 591 27.64 10.38 -2.74
N ALA A 592 28.34 9.34 -3.23
CA ALA A 592 27.89 7.96 -3.11
C ALA A 592 27.84 7.40 -1.68
N TYR A 593 28.77 7.78 -0.80
CA TYR A 593 28.79 7.25 0.57
C TYR A 593 29.57 8.05 1.62
N LYS A 594 30.68 8.74 1.28
CA LYS A 594 31.55 9.34 2.32
C LYS A 594 30.90 10.52 3.03
N ASN A 595 30.05 11.30 2.36
CA ASN A 595 29.31 12.37 3.03
C ASN A 595 28.34 11.78 4.06
N ALA A 596 27.69 10.65 3.74
CA ALA A 596 26.84 9.93 4.66
C ALA A 596 27.62 9.35 5.86
N GLU A 597 28.78 8.72 5.63
CA GLU A 597 29.64 8.23 6.73
C GLU A 597 30.14 9.38 7.62
N ARG A 598 30.49 10.54 7.04
CA ARG A 598 30.96 11.70 7.80
C ARG A 598 29.90 12.27 8.74
N LEU A 599 28.62 12.12 8.41
CA LEU A 599 27.52 12.60 9.25
C LEU A 599 27.38 11.83 10.56
N PHE A 600 28.09 10.70 10.73
CA PHE A 600 28.10 9.93 11.98
C PHE A 600 29.51 9.67 12.53
N SER A 601 30.55 10.16 11.85
CA SER A 601 31.92 10.16 12.41
C SER A 601 32.06 11.25 13.47
N GLU A 602 32.75 10.94 14.57
CA GLU A 602 33.12 11.87 15.63
C GLU A 602 34.07 12.99 15.17
#